data_AF-A0A9W7ET50-F1
#
_entry.id   AF-A0A9W7ET50-F1
#
_cell.length_a   1.000
_cell.length_b   1.000
_cell.length_c   1.000
_cell.angle_alpha   90.00
_cell.angle_beta   90.00
_cell.angle_gamma   90.00
#
_symmetry.space_group_name_H-M   'P 1'
#
loop_
_entity.id
_entity.type
_entity.pdbx_description
1 polymer ?
#
loop_
_entity_poly.entity_id
_entity_poly.type
_entity_poly.pdbx_seq_one_letter_code
_entity_poly.pdbx_strand_id
1 'polypeptide(L)'
;MGMNGNDPADSSMCNNGQFSNERFAFMFTPGTYKADVPVGFYTSVYGLGESPTDTNFVGEKWCLTTTCCFLSTSSDAAGYASRGWASGIEEGGTVSFGSQPQFAVRSSSASAFDMPVWNGVFAGVDGAPAPQWNGRPCVKVGDVGGVRVAGLLLEAGPWETTGGMLQIGETGKFEGSAANLIVLSDVFARVGGPTTGVGPVDTMFNVQSGFTVVDNTWLWRADHNGGDDVLVKNSDNPVKNGIVVNADDVFAYGLAAEHTTEDNVVWNGDRGTTFSYQAEIMYDYMEDEWPHSCYRIGEGVKDHKATGLGCYSYFRDHAGSCAHGVDTGSGNFNIDKAVSVWLNGVDGSSIKNVINNDGLVAEAENPHQFYCSA
;
A
#
# COMPACT_ATOMS: atom_id res chain seq x y z
N MET A 1 29.41 -8.69 -11.82
CA MET A 1 30.35 -9.05 -10.72
C MET A 1 30.21 -10.54 -10.46
N GLY A 2 31.27 -11.24 -10.07
CA GLY A 2 31.21 -12.70 -9.90
C GLY A 2 30.67 -13.09 -8.53
N MET A 3 29.64 -13.94 -8.50
CA MET A 3 29.17 -14.63 -7.30
C MET A 3 29.76 -16.05 -7.29
N ASN A 4 30.54 -16.38 -6.27
CA ASN A 4 30.94 -17.75 -5.96
C ASN A 4 30.43 -18.06 -4.55
N GLY A 5 29.65 -19.12 -4.41
CA GLY A 5 29.01 -19.45 -3.14
C GLY A 5 29.94 -20.14 -2.14
N ASN A 6 29.65 -19.94 -0.86
CA ASN A 6 29.65 -20.99 0.16
C ASN A 6 28.69 -20.60 1.29
N ASP A 7 28.13 -21.63 1.93
CA ASP A 7 27.07 -21.65 2.95
C ASP A 7 27.55 -21.12 4.34
N PRO A 8 26.71 -21.11 5.40
CA PRO A 8 25.60 -20.21 5.68
C PRO A 8 25.94 -19.26 6.84
N ALA A 9 26.30 -18.00 6.55
CA ALA A 9 26.50 -16.98 7.60
C ALA A 9 26.28 -15.52 7.14
N ASP A 10 26.06 -15.29 5.84
CA ASP A 10 25.96 -13.93 5.29
C ASP A 10 24.50 -13.49 5.13
N SER A 11 23.89 -13.10 6.23
CA SER A 11 22.63 -12.36 6.25
C SER A 11 22.80 -10.87 5.89
N SER A 12 24.00 -10.42 5.52
CA SER A 12 24.33 -9.01 5.31
C SER A 12 24.22 -8.57 3.85
N MET A 13 24.50 -9.46 2.87
CA MET A 13 24.47 -9.12 1.45
C MET A 13 23.07 -8.94 0.83
N CYS A 14 21.99 -9.22 1.59
CA CYS A 14 20.62 -9.29 1.06
C CYS A 14 19.64 -8.35 1.78
N ASN A 15 20.05 -7.82 2.94
CA ASN A 15 19.24 -6.89 3.72
C ASN A 15 19.71 -5.46 3.44
N ASN A 16 19.12 -4.83 2.43
CA ASN A 16 19.38 -3.43 2.09
C ASN A 16 18.91 -2.44 3.20
N GLY A 17 18.21 -2.96 4.23
CA GLY A 17 17.58 -2.23 5.33
C GLY A 17 16.06 -2.18 5.19
N GLN A 18 15.33 -2.46 6.27
CA GLN A 18 13.86 -2.37 6.33
C GLN A 18 13.33 -1.01 5.86
N PHE A 19 14.07 0.06 6.16
CA PHE A 19 13.73 1.45 5.84
C PHE A 19 14.68 2.06 4.81
N SER A 20 15.30 1.22 3.96
CA SER A 20 16.18 1.67 2.89
C SER A 20 15.47 2.55 1.86
N ASN A 21 16.25 3.40 1.20
CA ASN A 21 15.84 4.11 -0.02
C ASN A 21 16.26 3.35 -1.29
N GLU A 22 17.06 2.29 -1.16
CA GLU A 22 17.47 1.46 -2.30
C GLU A 22 16.30 0.61 -2.81
N ARG A 23 16.24 0.37 -4.12
CA ARG A 23 15.19 -0.40 -4.80
C ARG A 23 15.85 -1.28 -5.87
N PHE A 24 15.56 -2.58 -5.88
CA PHE A 24 16.18 -3.54 -6.81
C PHE A 24 15.13 -4.33 -7.60
N ALA A 25 15.40 -4.53 -8.89
CA ALA A 25 14.60 -5.38 -9.76
C ALA A 25 15.52 -6.30 -10.59
N PHE A 26 15.47 -7.60 -10.30
CA PHE A 26 16.21 -8.61 -11.05
C PHE A 26 15.32 -9.19 -12.14
N MET A 27 15.66 -8.92 -13.40
CA MET A 27 14.88 -9.33 -14.56
C MET A 27 15.62 -10.40 -15.37
N PHE A 28 14.96 -11.53 -15.60
CA PHE A 28 15.51 -12.70 -16.26
C PHE A 28 14.77 -12.95 -17.57
N THR A 29 15.48 -12.94 -18.70
CA THR A 29 14.91 -13.29 -20.01
C THR A 29 14.39 -14.74 -20.02
N PRO A 30 13.61 -15.15 -21.05
CA PRO A 30 13.34 -16.57 -21.28
C PRO A 30 14.62 -17.40 -21.34
N GLY A 31 14.65 -18.52 -20.63
CA GLY A 31 15.83 -19.38 -20.46
C GLY A 31 15.76 -20.26 -19.21
N THR A 32 16.87 -20.96 -18.96
CA THR A 32 17.03 -21.81 -17.76
C THR A 32 18.26 -21.35 -16.98
N TYR A 33 18.06 -21.01 -15.70
CA TYR A 33 19.05 -20.39 -14.83
C TYR A 33 19.38 -21.29 -13.65
N LYS A 34 20.67 -21.45 -13.37
CA LYS A 34 21.14 -21.97 -12.07
C LYS A 34 21.65 -20.79 -11.26
N ALA A 35 20.73 -20.10 -10.60
CA ALA A 35 21.00 -18.94 -9.76
C ALA A 35 20.29 -19.09 -8.41
N ASP A 36 20.93 -18.63 -7.34
CA ASP A 36 20.28 -18.34 -6.07
C ASP A 36 20.06 -16.82 -6.06
N VAL A 37 18.81 -16.39 -5.87
CA VAL A 37 18.41 -14.97 -5.93
C VAL A 37 17.82 -14.61 -4.57
N PRO A 38 18.63 -14.07 -3.64
CA PRO A 38 18.13 -13.74 -2.32
C PRO A 38 17.22 -12.51 -2.42
N VAL A 39 15.99 -12.65 -1.91
CA VAL A 39 15.00 -11.57 -1.87
C VAL A 39 14.95 -11.00 -0.46
N GLY A 40 15.36 -9.76 -0.31
CA GLY A 40 15.19 -8.96 0.91
C GLY A 40 14.33 -7.72 0.65
N PHE A 41 14.37 -6.77 1.58
CA PHE A 41 13.58 -5.53 1.48
C PHE A 41 13.80 -4.81 0.14
N TYR A 42 12.68 -4.36 -0.44
CA TYR A 42 12.59 -3.64 -1.71
C TYR A 42 13.28 -4.32 -2.91
N THR A 43 13.37 -5.65 -2.87
CA THR A 43 13.90 -6.46 -3.97
C THR A 43 12.77 -7.19 -4.68
N SER A 44 12.71 -7.04 -6.00
CA SER A 44 11.75 -7.72 -6.86
C SER A 44 12.47 -8.61 -7.88
N VAL A 45 11.83 -9.71 -8.28
CA VAL A 45 12.41 -10.73 -9.17
C VAL A 45 11.38 -11.10 -10.22
N TYR A 46 11.76 -11.05 -11.50
CA TYR A 46 10.83 -11.22 -12.61
C TYR A 46 11.39 -12.12 -13.70
N GLY A 47 10.58 -13.08 -14.16
CA GLY A 47 10.73 -13.65 -15.50
C GLY A 47 10.12 -12.72 -16.55
N LEU A 48 10.80 -12.55 -17.68
CA LEU A 48 10.38 -11.70 -18.81
C LEU A 48 9.75 -12.51 -19.96
N GLY A 49 9.31 -13.74 -19.69
CA GLY A 49 8.53 -14.54 -20.61
C GLY A 49 7.06 -14.13 -20.70
N GLU A 50 6.36 -14.72 -21.67
CA GLU A 50 4.90 -14.62 -21.77
C GLU A 50 4.24 -15.59 -20.78
N SER A 51 4.90 -16.72 -20.49
CA SER A 51 4.52 -17.71 -19.48
C SER A 51 5.57 -17.78 -18.36
N PRO A 52 5.18 -18.07 -17.11
CA PRO A 52 6.12 -18.43 -16.03
C PRO A 52 7.07 -19.58 -16.42
N THR A 53 6.65 -20.47 -17.31
CA THR A 53 7.47 -21.60 -17.81
C THR A 53 8.59 -21.21 -18.76
N ASP A 54 8.65 -19.95 -19.20
CA ASP A 54 9.68 -19.48 -20.13
C ASP A 54 10.99 -19.13 -19.40
N THR A 55 10.90 -18.72 -18.13
CA THR A 55 12.05 -18.39 -17.27
C THR A 55 12.11 -19.39 -16.11
N ASN A 56 12.93 -20.44 -16.28
CA ASN A 56 13.03 -21.53 -15.31
C ASN A 56 14.25 -21.39 -14.41
N PHE A 57 14.08 -21.52 -13.11
CA PHE A 57 15.19 -21.68 -12.16
C PHE A 57 15.37 -23.16 -11.82
N VAL A 58 16.60 -23.67 -11.90
CA VAL A 58 16.95 -25.06 -11.61
C VAL A 58 17.92 -25.14 -10.42
N GLY A 59 17.36 -25.41 -9.24
CA GLY A 59 18.06 -25.47 -7.96
C GLY A 59 17.14 -25.91 -6.82
N GLU A 60 17.69 -26.08 -5.60
CA GLU A 60 16.92 -26.56 -4.43
C GLU A 60 16.13 -25.46 -3.70
N LYS A 61 16.41 -24.18 -3.99
CA LYS A 61 15.75 -23.02 -3.37
C LYS A 61 14.93 -22.27 -4.42
N TRP A 62 13.69 -21.96 -4.07
CA TRP A 62 12.68 -21.41 -4.98
C TRP A 62 12.46 -19.91 -4.72
N CYS A 63 12.23 -19.14 -5.79
CA CYS A 63 11.64 -17.81 -5.73
C CYS A 63 10.29 -17.82 -6.45
N LEU A 64 9.35 -16.98 -5.99
CA LEU A 64 8.01 -16.81 -6.56
C LEU A 64 7.73 -15.32 -6.81
N THR A 65 6.69 -15.04 -7.64
CA THR A 65 6.12 -13.72 -8.05
C THR A 65 6.72 -13.06 -9.31
N THR A 66 6.04 -12.03 -9.86
CA THR A 66 5.76 -11.94 -11.33
C THR A 66 5.62 -10.52 -11.93
N THR A 67 5.92 -10.37 -13.26
CA THR A 67 5.57 -9.27 -14.23
C THR A 67 6.15 -7.83 -14.07
N CYS A 68 6.51 -6.99 -15.09
CA CYS A 68 6.92 -7.13 -16.52
C CYS A 68 7.48 -5.77 -17.15
N CYS A 69 7.98 -5.77 -18.41
CA CYS A 69 8.93 -4.81 -19.12
C CYS A 69 8.49 -3.32 -19.46
N PHE A 70 9.17 -2.40 -20.21
CA PHE A 70 10.26 -2.41 -21.25
C PHE A 70 11.06 -1.04 -21.50
N LEU A 71 11.59 -0.74 -22.74
CA LEU A 71 12.74 0.19 -23.05
C LEU A 71 12.48 1.47 -23.94
N SER A 72 13.51 2.11 -24.55
CA SER A 72 13.58 3.56 -24.95
C SER A 72 14.39 3.93 -26.23
N THR A 73 14.31 5.19 -26.74
CA THR A 73 15.16 5.79 -27.83
C THR A 73 15.12 7.36 -27.86
N SER A 74 15.74 8.07 -28.85
CA SER A 74 16.13 9.52 -28.81
C SER A 74 15.97 10.37 -30.12
N SER A 75 16.11 11.73 -30.05
CA SER A 75 16.90 12.63 -30.95
C SER A 75 16.62 14.15 -30.79
N ASP A 76 17.56 15.01 -31.22
CA ASP A 76 17.66 16.46 -30.90
C ASP A 76 17.06 17.47 -31.90
N ALA A 77 16.61 18.64 -31.40
CA ALA A 77 16.92 20.00 -31.91
C ALA A 77 16.16 21.10 -31.14
N ALA A 78 16.79 22.25 -30.85
CA ALA A 78 16.19 23.36 -30.09
C ALA A 78 15.50 24.43 -30.99
N GLY A 79 14.28 24.80 -30.61
CA GLY A 79 13.47 25.85 -31.22
C GLY A 79 12.26 26.16 -30.33
N TYR A 80 11.18 26.74 -30.87
CA TYR A 80 9.88 26.71 -30.16
C TYR A 80 9.46 25.25 -29.98
N ALA A 81 9.46 24.78 -28.74
CA ALA A 81 9.17 23.41 -28.40
C ALA A 81 8.15 23.37 -27.25
N SER A 82 7.24 22.39 -27.35
CA SER A 82 6.08 22.22 -26.46
C SER A 82 5.87 20.74 -26.12
N ARG A 83 6.97 20.00 -26.05
CA ARG A 83 7.07 18.57 -25.75
C ARG A 83 8.48 18.31 -25.23
N GLY A 84 8.64 17.21 -24.50
CA GLY A 84 9.95 16.77 -24.06
C GLY A 84 9.92 15.35 -23.55
N TRP A 85 10.88 14.54 -23.99
CA TRP A 85 11.11 13.19 -23.50
C TRP A 85 12.61 12.91 -23.54
N ALA A 86 13.18 12.43 -22.44
CA ALA A 86 14.55 11.92 -22.40
C ALA A 86 14.64 10.64 -21.57
N SER A 87 15.59 9.78 -21.93
CA SER A 87 15.92 8.59 -21.16
C SER A 87 17.32 8.10 -21.44
N GLY A 88 18.03 7.61 -20.42
CA GLY A 88 19.44 7.22 -20.54
C GLY A 88 20.40 8.41 -20.60
N ILE A 89 20.07 9.53 -19.96
CA ILE A 89 21.07 10.58 -19.72
C ILE A 89 22.02 10.09 -18.61
N GLU A 90 23.33 10.24 -18.83
CA GLU A 90 24.38 10.07 -17.81
C GLU A 90 25.28 11.31 -17.89
N GLU A 91 24.98 12.36 -17.11
CA GLU A 91 25.60 13.67 -17.24
C GLU A 91 26.28 14.13 -15.93
N GLY A 92 27.51 14.62 -16.00
CA GLY A 92 28.24 15.07 -14.81
C GLY A 92 27.76 16.42 -14.26
N GLY A 93 27.06 17.20 -15.09
CA GLY A 93 26.55 18.54 -14.75
C GLY A 93 25.04 18.61 -14.48
N THR A 94 24.49 19.83 -14.60
CA THR A 94 23.05 20.11 -14.50
C THR A 94 22.40 20.05 -15.88
N VAL A 95 21.30 19.30 -16.00
CA VAL A 95 20.48 19.26 -17.22
C VAL A 95 19.42 20.36 -17.13
N SER A 96 19.49 21.35 -18.03
CA SER A 96 18.56 22.48 -18.07
C SER A 96 17.60 22.40 -19.25
N PHE A 97 16.30 22.59 -19.00
CA PHE A 97 15.25 22.54 -20.02
C PHE A 97 14.97 23.89 -20.70
N GLY A 98 15.62 24.97 -20.24
CA GLY A 98 15.44 26.31 -20.83
C GLY A 98 13.98 26.79 -20.82
N SER A 99 13.46 27.18 -21.99
CA SER A 99 12.10 27.72 -22.14
C SER A 99 11.00 26.66 -22.40
N GLN A 100 11.30 25.37 -22.25
CA GLN A 100 10.34 24.28 -22.48
C GLN A 100 9.17 24.35 -21.48
N PRO A 101 7.91 24.38 -21.93
CA PRO A 101 6.76 24.40 -21.02
C PRO A 101 6.53 23.04 -20.33
N GLN A 102 6.85 21.93 -20.98
CA GLN A 102 6.76 20.60 -20.38
C GLN A 102 7.87 19.65 -20.85
N PHE A 103 8.33 18.78 -19.95
CA PHE A 103 9.35 17.77 -20.25
C PHE A 103 9.19 16.53 -19.34
N ALA A 104 9.39 15.34 -19.90
CA ALA A 104 9.45 14.09 -19.15
C ALA A 104 10.85 13.45 -19.25
N VAL A 105 11.38 12.94 -18.15
CA VAL A 105 12.65 12.20 -18.09
C VAL A 105 12.46 10.88 -17.36
N ARG A 106 13.04 9.79 -17.85
CA ARG A 106 13.10 8.54 -17.09
C ARG A 106 14.45 7.85 -17.18
N SER A 107 14.74 6.94 -16.26
CA SER A 107 15.90 6.03 -16.35
C SER A 107 17.20 6.76 -16.69
N SER A 108 17.57 7.76 -15.88
CA SER A 108 18.64 8.73 -16.18
C SER A 108 19.38 9.15 -14.90
N SER A 109 20.56 9.75 -15.02
CA SER A 109 21.35 10.27 -13.90
C SER A 109 22.03 11.58 -14.29
N ALA A 110 21.94 12.59 -13.44
CA ALA A 110 22.70 13.83 -13.54
C ALA A 110 23.04 14.40 -12.15
N SER A 111 23.98 15.34 -12.07
CA SER A 111 24.23 16.06 -10.80
C SER A 111 23.01 16.89 -10.34
N ALA A 112 22.21 17.40 -11.30
CA ALA A 112 20.89 17.95 -11.05
C ALA A 112 20.08 18.06 -12.36
N PHE A 113 18.77 18.16 -12.27
CA PHE A 113 17.88 18.63 -13.33
C PHE A 113 17.19 19.93 -12.90
N ASP A 114 17.02 20.88 -13.82
CA ASP A 114 16.14 22.04 -13.60
C ASP A 114 14.66 21.65 -13.80
N MET A 115 13.72 22.54 -13.49
CA MET A 115 12.30 22.37 -13.83
C MET A 115 11.97 22.98 -15.21
N PRO A 116 11.20 22.29 -16.08
CA PRO A 116 10.52 22.95 -17.20
C PRO A 116 9.42 23.90 -16.68
N VAL A 117 9.01 24.86 -17.52
CA VAL A 117 8.29 26.06 -17.07
C VAL A 117 6.91 25.78 -16.46
N TRP A 118 6.19 24.73 -16.89
CA TRP A 118 4.84 24.39 -16.38
C TRP A 118 4.69 22.95 -15.86
N ASN A 119 5.29 21.94 -16.49
CA ASN A 119 5.08 20.52 -16.09
C ASN A 119 6.33 19.64 -16.33
N GLY A 120 6.96 19.19 -15.24
CA GLY A 120 8.10 18.27 -15.27
C GLY A 120 7.73 16.90 -14.69
N VAL A 121 8.02 15.83 -15.42
CA VAL A 121 7.76 14.44 -15.00
C VAL A 121 9.07 13.67 -14.94
N PHE A 122 9.42 13.08 -13.80
CA PHE A 122 10.67 12.35 -13.60
C PHE A 122 10.38 10.96 -13.05
N ALA A 123 10.92 9.91 -13.67
CA ALA A 123 10.65 8.51 -13.29
C ALA A 123 11.94 7.66 -13.28
N GLY A 124 12.46 7.35 -12.09
CA GLY A 124 13.76 6.68 -11.94
C GLY A 124 14.90 7.54 -12.50
N VAL A 125 15.04 8.76 -11.96
CA VAL A 125 16.02 9.74 -12.40
C VAL A 125 16.82 10.26 -11.22
N ASP A 126 18.10 9.93 -11.16
CA ASP A 126 19.01 10.44 -10.14
C ASP A 126 19.32 11.91 -10.42
N GLY A 127 19.27 12.74 -9.37
CA GLY A 127 19.41 14.20 -9.48
C GLY A 127 18.14 14.93 -9.96
N ALA A 128 17.00 14.25 -10.09
CA ALA A 128 15.72 14.89 -10.38
C ALA A 128 15.39 16.01 -9.37
N PRO A 129 14.60 17.04 -9.75
CA PRO A 129 14.17 18.07 -8.82
C PRO A 129 13.31 17.44 -7.74
N ALA A 130 13.48 17.86 -6.48
CA ALA A 130 12.56 17.48 -5.42
C ALA A 130 11.13 17.89 -5.82
N PRO A 131 10.15 16.96 -5.83
CA PRO A 131 8.80 17.29 -6.28
C PRO A 131 8.17 18.39 -5.44
N GLN A 132 7.28 19.18 -6.05
CA GLN A 132 6.51 20.20 -5.33
C GLN A 132 5.36 19.56 -4.54
N TRP A 133 5.73 18.85 -3.48
CA TRP A 133 4.81 18.21 -2.54
C TRP A 133 3.97 19.26 -1.81
N ASN A 134 2.66 19.10 -1.83
CA ASN A 134 1.70 20.03 -1.21
C ASN A 134 0.44 19.32 -0.70
N GLY A 135 0.59 18.12 -0.13
CA GLY A 135 -0.54 17.38 0.47
C GLY A 135 -1.52 16.76 -0.53
N ARG A 136 -1.14 16.67 -1.81
CA ARG A 136 -1.96 16.04 -2.86
C ARG A 136 -1.76 14.53 -2.90
N PRO A 137 -2.74 13.77 -3.42
CA PRO A 137 -2.57 12.34 -3.69
C PRO A 137 -1.33 12.05 -4.52
N CYS A 138 -0.57 11.03 -4.14
CA CYS A 138 0.52 10.46 -4.93
C CYS A 138 0.01 9.93 -6.26
N VAL A 139 -1.19 9.33 -6.25
CA VAL A 139 -1.89 8.83 -7.43
C VAL A 139 -3.34 9.34 -7.39
N LYS A 140 -3.78 10.03 -8.46
CA LYS A 140 -5.19 10.33 -8.71
C LYS A 140 -5.61 9.73 -10.05
N VAL A 141 -6.61 8.85 -10.01
CA VAL A 141 -7.36 8.37 -11.17
C VAL A 141 -8.67 9.16 -11.23
N GLY A 142 -9.02 9.71 -12.41
CA GLY A 142 -10.30 10.39 -12.61
C GLY A 142 -11.46 9.41 -12.78
N ASP A 143 -12.63 9.92 -13.16
CA ASP A 143 -13.85 9.12 -13.39
C ASP A 143 -13.79 8.34 -14.72
N VAL A 144 -12.87 7.36 -14.80
CA VAL A 144 -12.59 6.55 -15.99
C VAL A 144 -12.32 5.09 -15.64
N GLY A 145 -12.92 4.17 -16.38
CA GLY A 145 -12.63 2.73 -16.27
C GLY A 145 -11.37 2.30 -17.03
N GLY A 146 -10.89 1.09 -16.77
CA GLY A 146 -9.79 0.45 -17.53
C GLY A 146 -8.38 0.80 -17.07
N VAL A 147 -8.25 1.62 -16.02
CA VAL A 147 -6.96 2.02 -15.46
C VAL A 147 -6.37 0.90 -14.62
N ARG A 148 -5.06 0.65 -14.78
CA ARG A 148 -4.29 -0.29 -13.97
C ARG A 148 -3.17 0.44 -13.25
N VAL A 149 -3.11 0.29 -11.93
CA VAL A 149 -2.04 0.80 -11.06
C VAL A 149 -1.41 -0.40 -10.38
N ALA A 150 -0.10 -0.59 -10.50
CA ALA A 150 0.54 -1.77 -9.91
C ALA A 150 1.98 -1.55 -9.48
N GLY A 151 2.42 -2.32 -8.47
CA GLY A 151 3.80 -2.37 -8.01
C GLY A 151 4.31 -1.06 -7.41
N LEU A 152 3.49 -0.37 -6.63
CA LEU A 152 3.83 0.94 -6.03
C LEU A 152 3.76 0.88 -4.50
N LEU A 153 4.76 1.47 -3.83
CA LEU A 153 4.68 1.88 -2.44
C LEU A 153 4.48 3.39 -2.37
N LEU A 154 3.40 3.83 -1.73
CA LEU A 154 3.10 5.24 -1.49
C LEU A 154 3.54 5.62 -0.08
N GLU A 155 4.32 6.68 0.04
CA GLU A 155 4.94 7.07 1.31
C GLU A 155 4.47 8.48 1.70
N ALA A 156 3.92 8.64 2.90
CA ALA A 156 3.42 9.93 3.37
C ALA A 156 4.57 10.91 3.67
N GLY A 157 4.44 12.15 3.18
CA GLY A 157 5.40 13.22 3.42
C GLY A 157 5.06 14.10 4.65
N PRO A 158 5.86 15.13 4.93
CA PRO A 158 5.63 16.09 6.02
C PRO A 158 4.45 17.06 5.82
N TRP A 159 3.60 16.86 4.80
CA TRP A 159 2.45 17.72 4.51
C TRP A 159 1.14 17.04 4.87
N GLU A 160 0.18 17.82 5.35
CA GLU A 160 -1.20 17.37 5.53
C GLU A 160 -1.78 16.88 4.20
N THR A 161 -2.21 15.62 4.16
CA THR A 161 -2.81 14.98 2.98
C THR A 161 -4.32 14.91 3.17
N THR A 162 -5.04 15.77 2.43
CA THR A 162 -6.51 15.82 2.49
C THR A 162 -7.13 14.87 1.46
N GLY A 163 -8.14 14.11 1.88
CA GLY A 163 -8.70 13.01 1.08
C GLY A 163 -7.86 11.74 1.12
N GLY A 164 -7.15 11.42 0.05
CA GLY A 164 -6.41 10.14 -0.10
C GLY A 164 -4.96 10.31 -0.55
N MET A 165 -4.02 9.50 -0.04
CA MET A 165 -2.70 9.32 -0.68
C MET A 165 -2.85 8.70 -2.07
N LEU A 166 -3.84 7.82 -2.24
CA LEU A 166 -4.34 7.31 -3.51
C LEU A 166 -5.83 7.63 -3.62
N GLN A 167 -6.23 8.21 -4.75
CA GLN A 167 -7.58 8.69 -5.02
C GLN A 167 -8.09 8.05 -6.31
N ILE A 168 -9.14 7.24 -6.23
CA ILE A 168 -9.74 6.57 -7.41
C ILE A 168 -11.14 7.13 -7.64
N GLY A 169 -11.32 7.86 -8.74
CA GLY A 169 -12.51 8.68 -8.99
C GLY A 169 -12.37 10.07 -8.36
N GLU A 170 -13.24 10.98 -8.77
CA GLU A 170 -13.22 12.37 -8.31
C GLU A 170 -13.99 12.56 -6.99
N THR A 171 -15.09 13.33 -6.98
CA THR A 171 -15.86 13.64 -5.75
C THR A 171 -17.26 13.05 -5.83
N GLY A 172 -17.59 12.14 -4.91
CA GLY A 172 -18.86 11.42 -4.91
C GLY A 172 -18.79 10.12 -5.70
N LYS A 173 -19.85 9.30 -5.60
CA LYS A 173 -19.91 7.97 -6.24
C LYS A 173 -19.94 8.10 -7.77
N PHE A 174 -18.91 7.58 -8.43
CA PHE A 174 -18.91 7.30 -9.87
C PHE A 174 -19.24 5.82 -10.09
N GLU A 175 -20.19 5.50 -10.97
CA GLU A 175 -20.72 4.12 -11.10
C GLU A 175 -19.70 3.13 -11.67
N GLY A 176 -18.78 3.56 -12.54
CA GLY A 176 -17.83 2.67 -13.21
C GLY A 176 -18.47 1.73 -14.24
N SER A 177 -17.80 0.62 -14.56
CA SER A 177 -18.38 -0.42 -15.44
C SER A 177 -17.71 -1.79 -15.27
N ALA A 178 -18.52 -2.84 -15.10
CA ALA A 178 -18.06 -4.24 -15.07
C ALA A 178 -17.27 -4.67 -16.33
N ALA A 179 -17.48 -4.01 -17.47
CA ALA A 179 -16.79 -4.29 -18.72
C ALA A 179 -15.41 -3.62 -18.82
N ASN A 180 -15.08 -2.68 -17.91
CA ASN A 180 -13.88 -1.86 -17.98
C ASN A 180 -13.40 -1.47 -16.56
N LEU A 181 -13.02 -2.49 -15.78
CA LEU A 181 -12.63 -2.36 -14.37
C LEU A 181 -11.43 -1.42 -14.19
N ILE A 182 -11.35 -0.76 -13.03
CA ILE A 182 -10.08 -0.22 -12.51
C ILE A 182 -9.43 -1.35 -11.69
N VAL A 183 -8.11 -1.51 -11.79
CA VAL A 183 -7.37 -2.52 -11.02
C VAL A 183 -6.18 -1.89 -10.31
N LEU A 184 -6.14 -2.01 -8.98
CA LEU A 184 -4.97 -1.78 -8.15
C LEU A 184 -4.41 -3.16 -7.81
N SER A 185 -3.14 -3.44 -8.10
CA SER A 185 -2.51 -4.75 -7.85
C SER A 185 -1.10 -4.55 -7.28
N ASP A 186 -0.78 -5.10 -6.11
CA ASP A 186 0.49 -4.83 -5.42
C ASP A 186 0.72 -3.32 -5.18
N VAL A 187 -0.30 -2.64 -4.67
CA VAL A 187 -0.23 -1.20 -4.31
C VAL A 187 -0.31 -1.08 -2.80
N PHE A 188 0.71 -0.47 -2.21
CA PHE A 188 0.93 -0.37 -0.78
C PHE A 188 1.00 1.08 -0.34
N ALA A 189 0.69 1.36 0.93
CA ALA A 189 0.88 2.68 1.51
C ALA A 189 1.49 2.60 2.91
N ARG A 190 2.35 3.56 3.25
CA ARG A 190 2.83 3.76 4.62
C ARG A 190 2.72 5.21 5.09
N VAL A 191 2.38 5.35 6.37
CA VAL A 191 2.43 6.61 7.11
C VAL A 191 3.40 6.43 8.27
N GLY A 192 4.58 7.08 8.20
CA GLY A 192 5.68 6.83 9.13
C GLY A 192 6.62 5.69 8.69
N GLY A 193 7.53 5.27 9.58
CA GLY A 193 8.55 4.25 9.32
C GLY A 193 9.94 4.89 9.10
N PRO A 194 10.38 5.12 7.85
CA PRO A 194 11.66 5.78 7.57
C PRO A 194 11.65 7.28 7.91
N THR A 195 10.47 7.89 7.98
CA THR A 195 10.28 9.33 8.02
C THR A 195 9.64 9.74 9.34
N THR A 196 10.30 10.62 10.08
CA THR A 196 9.74 11.31 11.24
C THR A 196 9.16 12.67 10.83
N GLY A 197 8.18 13.17 11.58
CA GLY A 197 7.51 14.44 11.25
C GLY A 197 6.59 14.35 10.02
N VAL A 198 5.96 13.20 9.81
CA VAL A 198 4.93 12.98 8.77
C VAL A 198 3.71 13.86 9.07
N GLY A 199 3.14 14.47 8.03
CA GLY A 199 1.94 15.31 8.16
C GLY A 199 0.67 14.47 8.33
N PRO A 200 -0.42 15.03 8.88
CA PRO A 200 -1.69 14.30 9.02
C PRO A 200 -2.24 13.81 7.69
N VAL A 201 -2.70 12.56 7.65
CA VAL A 201 -3.33 11.96 6.46
C VAL A 201 -4.80 11.66 6.78
N ASP A 202 -5.73 12.12 5.94
CA ASP A 202 -7.14 11.73 6.08
C ASP A 202 -7.31 10.22 5.85
N THR A 203 -6.90 9.71 4.69
CA THR A 203 -6.99 8.30 4.34
C THR A 203 -5.80 7.90 3.46
N MET A 204 -5.33 6.66 3.55
CA MET A 204 -4.33 6.19 2.57
C MET A 204 -5.01 6.02 1.20
N PHE A 205 -6.04 5.18 1.08
CA PHE A 205 -6.78 4.93 -0.17
C PHE A 205 -8.23 5.43 -0.10
N ASN A 206 -8.64 6.35 -0.98
CA ASN A 206 -10.04 6.80 -1.10
C ASN A 206 -10.62 6.32 -2.44
N VAL A 207 -11.64 5.46 -2.39
CA VAL A 207 -12.25 4.81 -3.57
C VAL A 207 -13.66 5.33 -3.81
N GLN A 208 -13.80 6.13 -4.87
CA GLN A 208 -15.02 6.80 -5.33
C GLN A 208 -15.55 6.24 -6.66
N SER A 209 -14.74 5.49 -7.43
CA SER A 209 -15.18 4.73 -8.62
C SER A 209 -15.62 3.31 -8.28
N GLY A 210 -16.82 2.95 -8.73
CA GLY A 210 -17.30 1.57 -8.74
C GLY A 210 -16.58 0.70 -9.76
N PHE A 211 -16.75 -0.61 -9.65
CA PHE A 211 -16.01 -1.61 -10.42
C PHE A 211 -14.48 -1.46 -10.33
N THR A 212 -14.02 -0.97 -9.17
CA THR A 212 -12.60 -0.99 -8.78
C THR A 212 -12.28 -2.32 -8.13
N VAL A 213 -11.20 -2.96 -8.57
CA VAL A 213 -10.57 -4.11 -7.92
C VAL A 213 -9.35 -3.60 -7.16
N VAL A 214 -9.28 -3.91 -5.87
CA VAL A 214 -8.09 -3.73 -5.01
C VAL A 214 -7.55 -5.13 -4.77
N ASP A 215 -6.34 -5.44 -5.21
CA ASP A 215 -5.75 -6.77 -5.20
C ASP A 215 -4.35 -6.71 -4.55
N ASN A 216 -4.12 -7.53 -3.53
CA ASN A 216 -2.91 -7.57 -2.71
C ASN A 216 -2.42 -6.16 -2.27
N THR A 217 -3.06 -5.61 -1.25
CA THR A 217 -2.82 -4.22 -0.78
C THR A 217 -2.58 -4.21 0.72
N TRP A 218 -1.56 -3.47 1.16
CA TRP A 218 -1.21 -3.28 2.58
C TRP A 218 -1.10 -1.78 2.89
N LEU A 219 -1.86 -1.34 3.88
CA LEU A 219 -2.07 0.07 4.26
C LEU A 219 -1.67 0.24 5.73
N TRP A 220 -0.43 0.62 5.96
CA TRP A 220 0.23 0.53 7.27
C TRP A 220 0.49 1.92 7.87
N ARG A 221 -0.22 2.27 8.96
CA ARG A 221 0.30 3.29 9.87
C ARG A 221 1.45 2.64 10.62
N ALA A 222 2.64 3.23 10.56
CA ALA A 222 3.80 2.64 11.20
C ALA A 222 3.60 2.50 12.71
N ASP A 223 3.80 1.30 13.24
CA ASP A 223 3.86 1.00 14.67
C ASP A 223 5.30 1.13 15.24
N HIS A 224 6.30 1.11 14.35
CA HIS A 224 7.72 1.33 14.63
C HIS A 224 8.41 2.13 13.51
N ASN A 225 9.40 2.94 13.88
CA ASN A 225 10.20 3.77 12.98
C ASN A 225 11.64 3.25 12.83
N GLY A 226 12.39 3.80 11.87
CA GLY A 226 13.77 3.40 11.58
C GLY A 226 14.79 3.74 12.67
N GLY A 227 15.69 2.78 12.92
CA GLY A 227 16.56 2.72 14.10
C GLY A 227 16.14 1.53 14.98
N ASP A 228 16.99 1.11 15.92
CA ASP A 228 16.66 0.00 16.82
C ASP A 228 15.43 0.36 17.70
N ASP A 229 14.32 -0.33 17.49
CA ASP A 229 13.06 -0.28 18.27
C ASP A 229 12.53 1.12 18.63
N VAL A 230 12.51 2.06 17.67
CA VAL A 230 11.81 3.35 17.85
C VAL A 230 10.30 3.17 17.70
N LEU A 231 9.67 2.66 18.76
CA LEU A 231 8.23 2.43 18.86
C LEU A 231 7.44 3.74 18.66
N VAL A 232 6.40 3.68 17.84
CA VAL A 232 5.46 4.80 17.61
C VAL A 232 4.52 4.94 18.81
N LYS A 233 4.30 6.18 19.26
CA LYS A 233 3.57 6.51 20.49
C LYS A 233 2.71 7.75 20.30
N ASN A 234 1.74 7.96 21.21
CA ASN A 234 0.94 9.19 21.29
C ASN A 234 0.20 9.58 19.99
N SER A 235 -0.20 8.62 19.16
CA SER A 235 -0.78 8.86 17.82
C SER A 235 0.16 9.57 16.83
N ASP A 236 1.49 9.44 17.01
CA ASP A 236 2.49 9.79 15.98
C ASP A 236 2.18 9.08 14.65
N ASN A 237 2.67 9.63 13.54
CA ASN A 237 2.29 9.22 12.18
C ASN A 237 0.76 9.27 11.94
N PRO A 238 0.10 10.42 12.18
CA PRO A 238 -1.36 10.50 12.23
C PRO A 238 -2.03 10.20 10.89
N VAL A 239 -2.83 9.13 10.86
CA VAL A 239 -3.73 8.79 9.74
C VAL A 239 -5.02 8.19 10.26
N LYS A 240 -6.17 8.69 9.79
CA LYS A 240 -7.48 8.28 10.29
C LYS A 240 -7.85 6.88 9.85
N ASN A 241 -7.83 6.62 8.54
CA ASN A 241 -8.26 5.35 7.96
C ASN A 241 -7.24 4.81 6.95
N GLY A 242 -7.13 3.48 6.84
CA GLY A 242 -6.36 2.83 5.78
C GLY A 242 -7.06 3.04 4.44
N ILE A 243 -8.29 2.55 4.32
CA ILE A 243 -9.10 2.70 3.10
C ILE A 243 -10.55 3.10 3.41
N VAL A 244 -11.05 4.07 2.65
CA VAL A 244 -12.47 4.46 2.64
C VAL A 244 -13.06 4.14 1.26
N VAL A 245 -13.99 3.21 1.21
CA VAL A 245 -14.70 2.79 -0.01
C VAL A 245 -16.09 3.41 -0.04
N ASN A 246 -16.27 4.43 -0.87
CA ASN A 246 -17.56 5.11 -1.04
C ASN A 246 -18.36 4.60 -2.23
N ALA A 247 -17.68 4.08 -3.25
CA ALA A 247 -18.31 3.59 -4.48
C ALA A 247 -18.94 2.21 -4.32
N ASP A 248 -20.01 1.95 -5.07
CA ASP A 248 -20.66 0.63 -5.12
C ASP A 248 -19.86 -0.35 -6.00
N ASP A 249 -20.15 -1.66 -5.90
CA ASP A 249 -19.56 -2.72 -6.74
C ASP A 249 -18.01 -2.71 -6.75
N VAL A 250 -17.40 -2.49 -5.58
CA VAL A 250 -15.94 -2.55 -5.36
C VAL A 250 -15.54 -3.92 -4.79
N PHE A 251 -14.41 -4.45 -5.26
CA PHE A 251 -13.90 -5.76 -4.89
C PHE A 251 -12.52 -5.63 -4.26
N ALA A 252 -12.33 -6.14 -3.04
CA ALA A 252 -11.04 -6.18 -2.36
C ALA A 252 -10.57 -7.63 -2.20
N TYR A 253 -9.39 -7.97 -2.72
CA TYR A 253 -8.76 -9.27 -2.61
C TYR A 253 -7.40 -9.14 -1.92
N GLY A 254 -7.18 -9.87 -0.83
CA GLY A 254 -5.96 -9.76 -0.03
C GLY A 254 -5.71 -8.34 0.48
N LEU A 255 -6.65 -7.79 1.25
CA LEU A 255 -6.53 -6.46 1.85
C LEU A 255 -5.90 -6.56 3.26
N ALA A 256 -4.94 -5.68 3.55
CA ALA A 256 -4.44 -5.43 4.89
C ALA A 256 -4.49 -3.94 5.20
N ALA A 257 -5.01 -3.56 6.37
CA ALA A 257 -5.03 -2.17 6.83
C ALA A 257 -4.85 -2.11 8.35
N GLU A 258 -3.87 -1.35 8.82
CA GLU A 258 -3.33 -1.51 10.18
C GLU A 258 -3.05 -0.21 10.92
N HIS A 259 -3.26 -0.28 12.24
CA HIS A 259 -2.87 0.69 13.26
C HIS A 259 -3.35 2.13 13.10
N THR A 260 -4.38 2.40 12.28
CA THR A 260 -4.85 3.77 12.08
C THR A 260 -5.53 4.35 13.32
N THR A 261 -5.65 5.68 13.40
CA THR A 261 -6.17 6.34 14.62
C THR A 261 -7.68 6.23 14.74
N GLU A 262 -8.37 6.12 13.60
CA GLU A 262 -9.79 5.78 13.47
C GLU A 262 -9.92 4.39 12.79
N ASP A 263 -11.10 4.00 12.31
CA ASP A 263 -11.34 2.68 11.72
C ASP A 263 -10.38 2.34 10.55
N ASN A 264 -9.77 1.15 10.58
CA ASN A 264 -8.78 0.77 9.55
C ASN A 264 -9.41 0.67 8.15
N VAL A 265 -10.64 0.18 8.06
CA VAL A 265 -11.48 0.15 6.83
C VAL A 265 -12.84 0.77 7.12
N VAL A 266 -13.28 1.69 6.26
CA VAL A 266 -14.66 2.20 6.22
C VAL A 266 -15.29 1.90 4.86
N TRP A 267 -16.43 1.21 4.85
CA TRP A 267 -17.13 0.79 3.64
C TRP A 267 -18.55 1.38 3.58
N ASN A 268 -18.76 2.34 2.68
CA ASN A 268 -20.02 3.06 2.42
C ASN A 268 -20.62 2.73 1.03
N GLY A 269 -19.93 1.89 0.25
CA GLY A 269 -20.34 1.34 -1.04
C GLY A 269 -21.32 0.18 -0.91
N ASP A 270 -22.37 0.14 -1.75
CA ASP A 270 -23.28 -1.01 -1.80
C ASP A 270 -22.72 -2.13 -2.70
N ARG A 271 -23.08 -3.39 -2.43
CA ARG A 271 -22.63 -4.59 -3.17
C ARG A 271 -21.11 -4.82 -3.12
N GLY A 272 -20.46 -4.35 -2.06
CA GLY A 272 -19.03 -4.56 -1.84
C GLY A 272 -18.67 -6.03 -1.62
N THR A 273 -17.44 -6.41 -1.98
CA THR A 273 -16.88 -7.75 -1.72
C THR A 273 -15.48 -7.65 -1.13
N THR A 274 -15.15 -8.48 -0.13
CA THR A 274 -13.79 -8.59 0.46
C THR A 274 -13.38 -10.05 0.69
N PHE A 275 -12.21 -10.47 0.18
CA PHE A 275 -11.65 -11.81 0.38
C PHE A 275 -10.12 -11.86 0.17
N SER A 276 -9.26 -11.99 1.18
CA SER A 276 -9.45 -11.89 2.63
C SER A 276 -9.11 -10.49 3.16
N TYR A 277 -9.24 -10.31 4.48
CA TYR A 277 -8.81 -9.12 5.20
C TYR A 277 -7.99 -9.45 6.45
N GLN A 278 -6.96 -8.65 6.71
CA GLN A 278 -6.13 -8.69 7.92
C GLN A 278 -5.98 -7.27 8.47
N ALA A 279 -5.98 -7.12 9.80
CA ALA A 279 -5.83 -5.82 10.45
C ALA A 279 -5.44 -5.87 11.91
N GLU A 280 -4.41 -5.12 12.28
CA GLU A 280 -4.03 -4.88 13.67
C GLU A 280 -4.60 -3.53 14.15
N ILE A 281 -5.09 -3.49 15.39
CA ILE A 281 -5.49 -2.26 16.08
C ILE A 281 -4.25 -1.43 16.43
N MET A 282 -4.38 -0.10 16.56
CA MET A 282 -3.27 0.76 16.98
C MET A 282 -2.73 0.37 18.37
N TYR A 283 -1.41 0.20 18.49
CA TYR A 283 -0.78 -0.27 19.73
C TYR A 283 -0.65 0.81 20.81
N ASP A 284 -0.66 2.07 20.40
CA ASP A 284 -0.34 3.24 21.20
C ASP A 284 -1.56 4.05 21.67
N TYR A 285 -2.72 3.40 21.73
CA TYR A 285 -3.94 3.97 22.28
C TYR A 285 -3.89 3.99 23.81
N MET A 286 -4.35 5.10 24.42
CA MET A 286 -4.16 5.39 25.84
C MET A 286 -5.47 5.57 26.62
N GLU A 287 -6.63 5.31 26.01
CA GLU A 287 -7.95 5.37 26.68
C GLU A 287 -8.57 3.96 26.81
N ASP A 288 -9.54 3.81 27.70
CA ASP A 288 -10.10 2.51 28.10
C ASP A 288 -10.91 1.81 26.99
N GLU A 289 -11.48 2.56 26.05
CA GLU A 289 -12.23 2.03 24.92
C GLU A 289 -11.90 2.81 23.64
N TRP A 290 -11.36 2.12 22.63
CA TRP A 290 -11.15 2.65 21.29
C TRP A 290 -12.48 2.62 20.53
N PRO A 291 -13.05 3.78 20.13
CA PRO A 291 -14.42 3.87 19.60
C PRO A 291 -14.51 3.52 18.11
N HIS A 292 -13.63 2.64 17.63
CA HIS A 292 -13.46 2.25 16.24
C HIS A 292 -13.25 0.74 16.12
N SER A 293 -13.21 0.26 14.88
CA SER A 293 -13.14 -1.16 14.52
C SER A 293 -12.10 -1.38 13.43
N CYS A 294 -11.62 -2.62 13.29
CA CYS A 294 -10.80 -2.97 12.13
C CYS A 294 -11.59 -2.79 10.82
N TYR A 295 -12.87 -3.19 10.80
CA TYR A 295 -13.69 -3.13 9.58
C TYR A 295 -15.09 -2.59 9.85
N ARG A 296 -15.42 -1.40 9.33
CA ARG A 296 -16.73 -0.74 9.50
C ARG A 296 -17.53 -0.72 8.20
N ILE A 297 -18.73 -1.29 8.20
CA ILE A 297 -19.73 -1.17 7.13
C ILE A 297 -20.78 -0.13 7.54
N GLY A 298 -20.87 0.97 6.80
CA GLY A 298 -21.75 2.10 7.11
C GLY A 298 -23.24 1.76 7.08
N GLU A 299 -24.03 2.45 7.91
CA GLU A 299 -25.47 2.18 8.11
C GLU A 299 -26.33 2.20 6.83
N GLY A 300 -25.89 2.90 5.78
CA GLY A 300 -26.60 3.03 4.50
C GLY A 300 -26.36 1.89 3.51
N VAL A 301 -25.43 0.97 3.78
CA VAL A 301 -25.10 -0.18 2.91
C VAL A 301 -26.19 -1.26 3.02
N LYS A 302 -26.62 -1.83 1.89
CA LYS A 302 -27.75 -2.76 1.82
C LYS A 302 -27.32 -4.20 1.54
N ASP A 303 -26.29 -4.41 0.74
CA ASP A 303 -25.67 -5.70 0.47
C ASP A 303 -24.15 -5.56 0.59
N HIS A 304 -23.52 -6.46 1.33
CA HIS A 304 -22.06 -6.55 1.43
C HIS A 304 -21.65 -7.99 1.69
N LYS A 305 -20.50 -8.38 1.14
CA LYS A 305 -19.97 -9.74 1.25
C LYS A 305 -18.53 -9.71 1.72
N ALA A 306 -18.23 -10.42 2.79
CA ALA A 306 -16.86 -10.56 3.27
C ALA A 306 -16.58 -12.01 3.68
N THR A 307 -15.37 -12.48 3.42
CA THR A 307 -14.94 -13.82 3.82
C THR A 307 -13.50 -13.80 4.29
N GLY A 308 -13.26 -14.25 5.52
CA GLY A 308 -11.93 -14.20 6.13
C GLY A 308 -11.55 -12.79 6.59
N LEU A 309 -12.27 -12.25 7.59
CA LEU A 309 -11.95 -10.96 8.22
C LEU A 309 -11.18 -11.19 9.53
N GLY A 310 -9.89 -10.86 9.57
CA GLY A 310 -9.06 -10.93 10.79
C GLY A 310 -8.82 -9.56 11.42
N CYS A 311 -9.09 -9.44 12.73
CA CYS A 311 -8.81 -8.26 13.54
C CYS A 311 -7.98 -8.66 14.78
N TYR A 312 -6.81 -8.05 14.96
CA TYR A 312 -5.81 -8.42 15.98
C TYR A 312 -5.59 -7.26 16.95
N SER A 313 -5.51 -7.54 18.25
CA SER A 313 -5.21 -6.54 19.29
C SER A 313 -3.94 -6.89 20.06
N TYR A 314 -2.99 -5.95 20.08
CA TYR A 314 -1.78 -6.01 20.92
C TYR A 314 -1.73 -4.95 22.02
N PHE A 315 -2.49 -3.83 21.94
CA PHE A 315 -2.63 -2.79 22.99
C PHE A 315 -1.40 -2.69 23.94
N ARG A 316 -0.30 -2.15 23.41
CA ARG A 316 1.03 -2.23 24.02
C ARG A 316 1.21 -1.29 25.22
N ASP A 317 0.63 -0.11 25.14
CA ASP A 317 0.92 0.99 26.07
C ASP A 317 -0.16 1.23 27.15
N HIS A 318 -1.37 0.67 26.99
CA HIS A 318 -2.48 0.75 27.95
C HIS A 318 -3.39 -0.50 27.88
N ALA A 319 -4.13 -0.81 28.95
CA ALA A 319 -5.13 -1.88 28.99
C ALA A 319 -6.45 -1.46 28.29
N GLY A 320 -6.35 -1.04 27.03
CA GLY A 320 -7.49 -0.56 26.23
C GLY A 320 -8.36 -1.70 25.70
N SER A 321 -9.60 -1.38 25.37
CA SER A 321 -10.54 -2.32 24.75
C SER A 321 -11.11 -1.81 23.44
N CYS A 322 -11.53 -2.72 22.55
CA CYS A 322 -12.33 -2.40 21.36
C CYS A 322 -13.70 -3.07 21.50
N ALA A 323 -14.78 -2.37 21.15
CA ALA A 323 -16.14 -2.92 21.24
C ALA A 323 -16.31 -4.16 20.34
N HIS A 324 -15.86 -4.08 19.09
CA HIS A 324 -15.96 -5.18 18.13
C HIS A 324 -14.95 -5.04 17.00
N GLY A 325 -14.39 -6.16 16.55
CA GLY A 325 -13.43 -6.18 15.44
C GLY A 325 -14.06 -5.76 14.11
N VAL A 326 -15.33 -6.15 13.89
CA VAL A 326 -16.13 -5.76 12.72
C VAL A 326 -17.39 -5.03 13.20
N ASP A 327 -17.65 -3.84 12.65
CA ASP A 327 -18.90 -3.10 12.85
C ASP A 327 -19.74 -3.11 11.56
N THR A 328 -21.03 -3.36 11.68
CA THR A 328 -21.95 -3.46 10.56
C THR A 328 -23.31 -2.84 10.88
N GLY A 329 -23.86 -2.09 9.93
CA GLY A 329 -25.22 -1.54 9.99
C GLY A 329 -26.34 -2.60 9.95
N SER A 330 -27.50 -2.22 9.42
CA SER A 330 -28.71 -3.08 9.39
C SER A 330 -29.04 -3.69 8.02
N GLY A 331 -28.05 -3.78 7.13
CA GLY A 331 -28.18 -4.34 5.78
C GLY A 331 -28.18 -5.87 5.73
N ASN A 332 -28.31 -6.41 4.53
CA ASN A 332 -28.17 -7.83 4.23
C ASN A 332 -26.70 -8.18 4.01
N PHE A 333 -26.00 -8.55 5.08
CA PHE A 333 -24.56 -8.82 5.03
C PHE A 333 -24.28 -10.33 5.11
N ASN A 334 -23.41 -10.80 4.23
CA ASN A 334 -22.85 -12.16 4.30
C ASN A 334 -21.40 -12.04 4.76
N ILE A 335 -21.18 -12.22 6.07
CA ILE A 335 -19.86 -12.20 6.71
C ILE A 335 -19.53 -13.62 7.16
N ASP A 336 -18.62 -14.27 6.43
CA ASP A 336 -18.14 -15.63 6.72
C ASP A 336 -16.71 -15.60 7.27
N LYS A 337 -16.40 -16.46 8.24
CA LYS A 337 -15.07 -16.60 8.89
C LYS A 337 -14.48 -15.24 9.32
N ALA A 338 -15.16 -14.51 10.19
CA ALA A 338 -14.54 -13.41 10.92
C ALA A 338 -13.80 -13.96 12.16
N VAL A 339 -12.70 -13.33 12.55
CA VAL A 339 -11.91 -13.69 13.73
C VAL A 339 -11.38 -12.45 14.43
N SER A 340 -11.52 -12.43 15.76
CA SER A 340 -10.84 -11.48 16.64
C SER A 340 -9.78 -12.21 17.45
N VAL A 341 -8.58 -11.65 17.48
CA VAL A 341 -7.42 -12.24 18.15
C VAL A 341 -6.80 -11.25 19.13
N TRP A 342 -6.66 -11.68 20.38
CA TRP A 342 -5.75 -11.04 21.31
C TRP A 342 -4.38 -11.69 21.19
N LEU A 343 -3.34 -10.90 20.92
CA LEU A 343 -2.00 -11.44 20.62
C LEU A 343 -1.23 -11.79 21.90
N ASN A 344 -0.65 -10.78 22.55
CA ASN A 344 0.12 -10.89 23.79
C ASN A 344 0.29 -9.50 24.44
N GLY A 345 -0.79 -8.72 24.45
CA GLY A 345 -0.81 -7.33 24.86
C GLY A 345 -0.76 -7.09 26.37
N VAL A 346 -1.10 -5.87 26.79
CA VAL A 346 -1.28 -5.56 28.22
C VAL A 346 -2.46 -6.34 28.79
N ASP A 347 -2.26 -7.06 29.89
CA ASP A 347 -3.33 -7.81 30.59
C ASP A 347 -4.55 -6.92 30.88
N GLY A 348 -5.75 -7.42 30.58
CA GLY A 348 -7.01 -6.68 30.67
C GLY A 348 -7.41 -5.92 29.39
N SER A 349 -6.51 -5.81 28.40
CA SER A 349 -6.90 -5.37 27.05
C SER A 349 -7.69 -6.46 26.31
N SER A 350 -8.60 -6.05 25.41
CA SER A 350 -9.51 -7.00 24.75
C SER A 350 -10.18 -6.46 23.47
N ILE A 351 -10.73 -7.37 22.66
CA ILE A 351 -11.79 -7.08 21.70
C ILE A 351 -13.07 -7.76 22.22
N LYS A 352 -14.10 -6.98 22.58
CA LYS A 352 -15.26 -7.48 23.36
C LYS A 352 -16.15 -8.45 22.58
N ASN A 353 -16.28 -8.24 21.27
CA ASN A 353 -17.04 -9.08 20.35
C ASN A 353 -16.33 -9.21 18.99
N VAL A 354 -16.63 -10.26 18.22
CA VAL A 354 -16.03 -10.45 16.88
C VAL A 354 -16.69 -9.53 15.86
N ILE A 355 -18.02 -9.44 15.90
CA ILE A 355 -18.84 -8.60 15.03
C ILE A 355 -20.02 -8.03 15.80
N ASN A 356 -20.21 -6.71 15.80
CA ASN A 356 -21.26 -6.01 16.54
C ASN A 356 -21.37 -6.47 18.02
N ASN A 357 -22.36 -7.31 18.36
CA ASN A 357 -22.55 -7.86 19.71
C ASN A 357 -22.41 -9.41 19.74
N ASP A 358 -21.94 -10.01 18.63
CA ASP A 358 -21.81 -11.45 18.42
C ASP A 358 -20.34 -11.91 18.42
N GLY A 359 -20.13 -13.17 18.79
CA GLY A 359 -18.81 -13.70 19.14
C GLY A 359 -18.41 -13.33 20.57
N LEU A 360 -17.54 -14.13 21.18
CA LEU A 360 -17.06 -13.89 22.54
C LEU A 360 -15.95 -12.84 22.58
N VAL A 361 -15.52 -12.46 23.79
CA VAL A 361 -14.36 -11.60 24.01
C VAL A 361 -13.05 -12.32 23.65
N ALA A 362 -12.18 -11.62 22.92
CA ALA A 362 -10.79 -12.00 22.70
C ALA A 362 -9.92 -11.28 23.73
N GLU A 363 -9.30 -12.05 24.62
CA GLU A 363 -8.50 -11.59 25.77
C GLU A 363 -7.45 -12.65 26.16
N ALA A 364 -6.59 -12.37 27.14
CA ALA A 364 -5.44 -13.21 27.50
C ALA A 364 -5.79 -14.68 27.81
N GLU A 365 -6.90 -14.93 28.51
CA GLU A 365 -7.38 -16.27 28.85
C GLU A 365 -8.00 -17.02 27.67
N ASN A 366 -8.45 -16.29 26.64
CA ASN A 366 -9.20 -16.83 25.51
C ASN A 366 -8.86 -16.06 24.21
N PRO A 367 -7.64 -16.22 23.67
CA PRO A 367 -7.07 -15.26 22.71
C PRO A 367 -7.64 -15.34 21.29
N HIS A 368 -8.41 -16.37 20.92
CA HIS A 368 -8.87 -16.58 19.53
C HIS A 368 -10.39 -16.78 19.45
N GLN A 369 -11.13 -15.74 19.06
CA GLN A 369 -12.59 -15.80 18.91
C GLN A 369 -13.02 -15.76 17.45
N PHE A 370 -13.95 -16.63 17.09
CA PHE A 370 -14.39 -16.83 15.71
C PHE A 370 -15.88 -16.55 15.57
N TYR A 371 -16.28 -16.02 14.42
CA TYR A 371 -17.65 -15.87 13.99
C TYR A 371 -17.82 -16.41 12.57
N CYS A 372 -18.91 -17.14 12.34
CA CYS A 372 -19.38 -17.51 11.02
C CYS A 372 -20.90 -17.28 11.00
N SER A 373 -21.42 -16.71 9.93
CA SER A 373 -22.86 -16.67 9.67
C SER A 373 -23.43 -18.10 9.55
N ALA A 374 -24.66 -18.29 10.01
CA ALA A 374 -25.35 -19.58 10.08
C ALA A 374 -26.06 -19.99 8.76
#